data_AF-A0A365P4N7-F1
#
_entry.id   AF-A0A365P4N7-F1
#
_cell.length_a   1.000
_cell.length_b   1.000
_cell.length_c   1.000
_cell.angle_alpha   90.00
_cell.angle_beta   90.00
_cell.angle_gamma   90.00
#
_symmetry.space_group_name_H-M   'P 1'
#
loop_
_entity.id
_entity.type
_entity.pdbx_description
1 polymer ?
#
loop_
_entity_poly.entity_id
_entity_poly.type
_entity_poly.pdbx_seq_one_letter_code
_entity_poly.pdbx_strand_id
1 'polypeptide(L)'
;MKNGVYSLLKAKFLVSDDALKNWKFIVFLIVLAMIAIANNHRYDAKNYRITELTNQVKELRSEFVDRRSELMKLKMESTVAKKMEQREIYPANTPPTKIIVKSNETDKKSFLDKIKIWQ
;
A
#
# COMPACT_ATOMS: atom_id res chain seq x y z
N MET A 1 -17.88 -35.22 -50.67
CA MET A 1 -17.21 -34.31 -49.70
C MET A 1 -15.78 -33.93 -50.08
N LYS A 2 -14.97 -34.81 -50.71
CA LYS A 2 -13.55 -34.52 -51.07
C LYS A 2 -13.34 -33.31 -52.02
N ASN A 3 -14.29 -33.02 -52.90
CA ASN A 3 -14.12 -32.00 -53.93
C ASN A 3 -14.17 -30.55 -53.40
N GLY A 4 -14.82 -30.31 -52.25
CA GLY A 4 -14.90 -28.97 -51.65
C GLY A 4 -13.61 -28.53 -50.96
N VAL A 5 -12.91 -29.47 -50.30
CA VAL A 5 -11.59 -29.20 -49.70
C VAL A 5 -10.54 -29.02 -50.81
N TYR A 6 -10.64 -29.81 -51.89
CA TYR A 6 -9.74 -29.72 -53.03
C TYR A 6 -9.89 -28.41 -53.82
N SER A 7 -11.09 -27.82 -53.90
CA SER A 7 -11.30 -26.52 -54.54
C SER A 7 -10.83 -25.33 -53.70
N LEU A 8 -10.87 -25.44 -52.37
CA LEU A 8 -10.24 -24.49 -51.44
C LEU A 8 -8.71 -24.50 -51.59
N LEU A 9 -8.10 -25.68 -51.62
CA LEU A 9 -6.66 -25.86 -51.82
C LEU A 9 -6.17 -25.36 -53.20
N LYS A 10 -6.98 -25.51 -54.26
CA LYS A 10 -6.71 -24.96 -55.59
C LYS A 10 -7.00 -23.45 -55.72
N ALA A 11 -7.23 -22.75 -54.60
CA ALA A 11 -7.51 -21.31 -54.58
C ALA A 11 -8.71 -20.89 -55.45
N LYS A 12 -9.66 -21.78 -55.72
CA LYS A 12 -10.87 -21.45 -56.51
C LYS A 12 -11.66 -20.30 -55.87
N PHE A 13 -11.58 -20.16 -54.55
CA PHE A 13 -12.14 -19.04 -53.77
C PHE A 13 -11.61 -17.66 -54.19
N LEU A 14 -10.38 -17.59 -54.69
CA LEU A 14 -9.73 -16.33 -55.11
C LEU A 14 -10.01 -15.97 -56.58
N VAL A 15 -10.41 -16.93 -57.42
CA VAL A 15 -10.48 -16.79 -58.89
C VAL A 15 -11.90 -16.96 -59.46
N SER A 16 -12.86 -17.44 -58.67
CA SER A 16 -14.28 -17.54 -59.07
C SER A 16 -14.92 -16.16 -59.29
N ASP A 17 -16.03 -16.09 -60.04
CA ASP A 17 -16.75 -14.84 -60.33
C ASP A 17 -17.12 -13.99 -59.08
N ASP A 18 -17.22 -14.62 -57.89
CA ASP A 18 -17.47 -13.94 -56.59
C ASP A 18 -16.17 -13.57 -55.82
N ALA A 19 -15.01 -13.54 -56.50
CA ALA A 19 -13.69 -13.29 -55.92
C ALA A 19 -13.58 -11.96 -55.17
N LEU A 20 -14.30 -10.93 -55.59
CA LEU A 20 -14.30 -9.61 -54.93
C LEU A 20 -14.84 -9.68 -53.49
N LYS A 21 -15.86 -10.51 -53.23
CA LYS A 21 -16.42 -10.72 -51.89
C LYS A 21 -15.42 -11.44 -50.98
N ASN A 22 -14.72 -12.41 -51.55
CA ASN A 22 -13.71 -13.22 -50.87
C ASN A 22 -12.46 -12.40 -50.52
N TRP A 23 -12.04 -11.48 -51.39
CA TRP A 23 -10.93 -10.56 -51.11
C TRP A 23 -11.25 -9.59 -49.95
N LYS A 24 -12.46 -9.04 -49.92
CA LYS A 24 -12.93 -8.21 -48.78
C LYS A 24 -12.91 -8.98 -47.46
N PHE A 25 -13.27 -10.27 -47.49
CA PHE A 25 -13.22 -11.13 -46.31
C PHE A 25 -11.78 -11.40 -45.83
N ILE A 26 -10.83 -11.61 -46.74
CA ILE A 26 -9.42 -11.80 -46.40
C ILE A 26 -8.83 -10.53 -45.77
N VAL A 27 -9.10 -9.36 -46.35
CA VAL A 27 -8.67 -8.07 -45.77
C VAL A 27 -9.26 -7.88 -44.37
N PHE A 28 -10.52 -8.25 -44.17
CA PHE A 28 -11.14 -8.22 -42.84
C PHE A 28 -10.39 -9.11 -41.82
N LEU A 29 -10.00 -10.33 -42.20
CA LEU A 29 -9.21 -11.22 -41.32
C LEU A 29 -7.82 -10.66 -41.02
N ILE A 30 -7.16 -10.03 -41.99
CA ILE A 30 -5.85 -9.40 -41.80
C ILE A 30 -5.96 -8.22 -40.82
N VAL A 31 -7.00 -7.38 -40.96
CA VAL A 31 -7.25 -6.27 -40.03
C VAL A 31 -7.52 -6.81 -38.63
N LEU A 32 -8.31 -7.87 -38.51
CA LEU A 32 -8.60 -8.51 -37.22
C LEU A 32 -7.33 -9.08 -36.57
N ALA A 33 -6.47 -9.73 -37.36
CA ALA A 33 -5.17 -10.21 -36.90
C ALA A 33 -4.27 -9.05 -36.46
N MET A 34 -4.26 -7.94 -37.19
CA MET A 34 -3.49 -6.73 -36.83
C MET A 34 -3.98 -6.13 -35.51
N ILE A 35 -5.30 -6.07 -35.29
CA ILE A 35 -5.88 -5.63 -34.01
C ILE A 35 -5.47 -6.56 -32.87
N ALA A 36 -5.48 -7.88 -33.08
CA ALA A 36 -5.06 -8.86 -32.07
C ALA A 36 -3.59 -8.67 -31.68
N ILE A 37 -2.70 -8.51 -32.66
CA ILE A 37 -1.27 -8.26 -32.43
C ILE A 37 -1.07 -6.94 -31.66
N ALA A 38 -1.74 -5.86 -32.09
CA ALA A 38 -1.65 -4.56 -31.44
C ALA A 38 -2.12 -4.60 -29.98
N ASN A 39 -3.20 -5.33 -29.70
CA ASN A 39 -3.70 -5.51 -28.33
C ASN A 39 -2.72 -6.29 -27.47
N ASN A 40 -2.13 -7.36 -28.00
CA ASN A 40 -1.15 -8.16 -27.25
C ASN A 40 0.08 -7.32 -26.89
N HIS A 41 0.61 -6.54 -27.83
CA HIS A 41 1.77 -5.68 -27.56
C HIS A 41 1.48 -4.63 -26.48
N ARG A 42 0.26 -4.05 -26.47
CA ARG A 42 -0.18 -3.12 -25.41
C ARG A 42 -0.38 -3.81 -24.07
N TYR A 43 -0.83 -5.05 -24.07
CA TYR A 43 -0.95 -5.87 -22.86
C TYR A 43 0.43 -6.15 -22.25
N ASP A 44 1.40 -6.55 -23.08
CA ASP A 44 2.75 -6.83 -22.64
C ASP A 44 3.40 -5.59 -21.99
N ALA A 45 3.30 -4.43 -22.64
CA ALA A 45 3.80 -3.16 -22.10
C ALA A 45 3.19 -2.82 -20.73
N LYS A 46 1.88 -3.05 -20.55
CA LYS A 46 1.22 -2.87 -19.24
C LYS A 46 1.73 -3.86 -18.21
N ASN A 47 1.94 -5.12 -18.59
CA ASN A 47 2.40 -6.14 -17.66
C ASN A 47 3.82 -5.85 -17.13
N TYR A 48 4.70 -5.33 -17.99
CA TYR A 48 6.02 -4.83 -17.56
C TYR A 48 5.88 -3.69 -16.55
N ARG A 49 5.01 -2.71 -16.82
CA ARG A 49 4.74 -1.60 -15.89
C ARG A 49 4.20 -2.08 -14.55
N ILE A 50 3.30 -3.07 -14.55
CA ILE A 50 2.76 -3.68 -13.33
C ILE A 50 3.88 -4.35 -12.52
N THR A 51 4.76 -5.09 -13.18
CA THR A 51 5.90 -5.74 -12.54
C THR A 51 6.86 -4.72 -11.92
N GLU A 52 7.17 -3.65 -12.65
CA GLU A 52 7.99 -2.54 -12.16
C GLU A 52 7.40 -1.92 -10.88
N LEU A 53 6.11 -1.55 -10.91
CA LEU A 53 5.42 -0.97 -9.76
C LEU A 53 5.35 -1.93 -8.57
N THR A 54 5.14 -3.22 -8.84
CA THR A 54 5.11 -4.26 -7.79
C THR A 54 6.47 -4.37 -7.08
N ASN A 55 7.56 -4.29 -7.83
CA ASN A 55 8.91 -4.28 -7.27
C ASN A 55 9.16 -3.03 -6.42
N GLN A 56 8.75 -1.85 -6.88
CA GLN A 56 8.86 -0.61 -6.11
C GLN A 56 8.10 -0.69 -4.78
N VAL A 57 6.86 -1.21 -4.79
CA VAL A 57 6.08 -1.40 -3.57
C VAL A 57 6.79 -2.36 -2.60
N LYS A 58 7.38 -3.44 -3.12
CA LYS A 58 8.13 -4.40 -2.31
C LYS A 58 9.36 -3.77 -1.67
N GLU A 59 10.10 -2.96 -2.42
CA GLU A 59 11.28 -2.22 -1.94
C GLU A 59 10.89 -1.24 -0.83
N LEU A 60 9.89 -0.39 -1.06
CA LEU A 60 9.36 0.55 -0.06
C LEU A 60 8.90 -0.16 1.22
N ARG A 61 8.27 -1.34 1.08
CA ARG A 61 7.85 -2.13 2.24
C ARG A 61 9.04 -2.70 3.00
N SER A 62 10.10 -3.10 2.32
CA SER A 62 11.35 -3.53 2.96
C SER A 62 11.95 -2.39 3.76
N GLU A 63 12.09 -1.22 3.13
CA GLU A 63 12.63 -0.02 3.77
C GLU A 63 11.81 0.38 5.01
N PHE A 64 10.47 0.36 4.91
CA PHE A 64 9.59 0.64 6.05
C PHE A 64 9.84 -0.30 7.23
N VAL A 65 9.99 -1.61 6.98
CA VAL A 65 10.22 -2.60 8.03
C VAL A 65 11.60 -2.42 8.68
N ASP A 66 12.61 -2.12 7.89
CA ASP A 66 13.96 -1.85 8.37
C ASP A 66 14.00 -0.59 9.25
N ARG A 67 13.43 0.51 8.76
CA ARG A 67 13.35 1.78 9.50
C ARG A 67 12.51 1.65 10.76
N ARG A 68 11.40 0.92 10.72
CA ARG A 68 10.59 0.62 11.92
C ARG A 68 11.43 -0.12 12.97
N SER A 69 12.21 -1.11 12.55
CA SER A 69 13.05 -1.89 13.45
C SER A 69 14.17 -1.03 14.07
N GLU A 70 14.76 -0.15 13.29
CA GLU A 70 15.75 0.83 13.76
C GLU A 70 15.14 1.79 14.79
N LEU A 71 13.95 2.33 14.52
CA LEU A 71 13.23 3.18 15.46
C LEU A 71 12.91 2.47 16.77
N MET A 72 12.52 1.18 16.72
CA MET A 72 12.32 0.41 17.95
C MET A 72 13.61 0.29 18.76
N LYS A 73 14.74 -0.04 18.12
CA LYS A 73 16.05 -0.11 18.79
C LYS A 73 16.45 1.23 19.43
N LEU A 74 16.17 2.34 18.75
CA LEU A 74 16.41 3.69 19.28
C LEU A 74 15.48 4.06 20.43
N LYS A 75 14.21 3.62 20.39
CA LYS A 75 13.20 3.87 21.44
C LYS A 75 13.37 2.96 22.66
N MET A 76 14.11 1.85 22.55
CA MET A 76 14.33 0.95 23.69
C MET A 76 14.85 1.71 24.90
N GLU A 77 14.22 1.47 26.05
CA GLU A 77 14.56 2.13 27.31
C GLU A 77 16.03 1.96 27.68
N SER A 78 16.60 0.77 27.43
CA SER A 78 18.03 0.50 27.63
C SER A 78 18.92 1.38 26.74
N THR A 79 18.56 1.60 25.49
CA THR A 79 19.30 2.48 24.57
C THR A 79 19.21 3.94 25.00
N VAL A 80 18.04 4.37 25.46
CA VAL A 80 17.82 5.73 25.97
C VAL A 80 18.59 5.94 27.26
N ALA A 81 18.48 5.03 28.23
CA ALA A 81 19.21 5.07 29.50
C ALA A 81 20.72 5.17 29.27
N LYS A 82 21.28 4.31 28.41
CA LYS A 82 22.71 4.32 28.05
C LYS A 82 23.17 5.64 27.42
N LYS A 83 22.33 6.30 26.62
CA LYS A 83 22.63 7.64 26.08
C LYS A 83 22.52 8.74 27.14
N MET A 84 21.61 8.59 28.11
CA MET A 84 21.39 9.55 29.19
C MET A 84 22.45 9.48 30.29
N GLU A 85 23.20 8.37 30.39
CA GLU A 85 24.38 8.26 31.27
C GLU A 85 25.42 9.35 31.02
N GLN A 86 25.64 9.76 29.75
CA GLN A 86 26.55 10.86 29.41
C GLN A 86 26.10 12.21 29.99
N ARG A 87 24.82 12.34 30.33
CA ARG A 87 24.21 13.53 30.93
C ARG A 87 24.02 13.37 32.43
N GLU A 88 24.59 12.32 33.03
CA GLU A 88 24.45 11.97 34.45
C GLU A 88 23.00 11.71 34.90
N ILE A 89 22.12 11.33 33.96
CA ILE A 89 20.71 11.02 34.23
C ILE A 89 20.55 9.49 34.29
N TYR A 90 20.04 8.99 35.41
CA TYR A 90 19.87 7.56 35.68
C TYR A 90 18.40 7.16 35.88
N PRO A 91 18.01 5.93 35.48
CA PRO A 91 16.69 5.41 35.80
C PRO A 91 16.51 5.23 37.31
N ALA A 92 15.30 5.53 37.80
CA ALA A 92 14.97 5.36 39.21
C ALA A 92 14.79 3.86 39.53
N ASN A 93 15.53 3.34 40.50
CA ASN A 93 15.36 1.97 40.99
C ASN A 93 14.14 1.78 41.89
N THR A 94 13.62 2.88 42.45
CA THR A 94 12.47 2.87 43.36
C THR A 94 11.26 3.55 42.72
N PRO A 95 10.05 2.99 42.88
CA PRO A 95 8.85 3.59 42.33
C PRO A 95 8.54 4.94 43.03
N PRO A 96 7.96 5.92 42.31
CA PRO A 96 7.60 7.21 42.89
C PRO A 96 6.50 7.04 43.95
N THR A 97 6.61 7.78 45.05
CA THR A 97 5.60 7.77 46.11
C THR A 97 4.43 8.68 45.73
N LYS A 98 3.21 8.16 45.82
CA LYS A 98 1.99 8.95 45.61
C LYS A 98 1.74 9.82 46.84
N ILE A 99 2.00 11.12 46.74
CA ILE A 99 1.64 12.07 47.78
C ILE A 99 0.14 12.34 47.68
N ILE A 100 -0.64 11.82 48.63
CA ILE A 100 -2.06 12.14 48.79
C ILE A 100 -2.14 13.24 49.84
N VAL A 101 -2.44 14.46 49.40
CA VAL A 101 -2.68 15.59 50.32
C VAL A 101 -4.02 15.36 51.00
N LYS A 102 -3.99 14.93 52.27
CA LYS A 102 -5.17 14.98 53.13
C LYS A 102 -5.41 16.45 53.46
N SER A 103 -6.37 17.07 52.78
CA SER A 103 -6.90 18.36 53.23
C SER A 103 -7.54 18.14 54.60
N ASN A 104 -6.93 18.68 55.66
CA ASN A 104 -7.57 18.70 56.96
C ASN A 104 -8.88 19.51 56.84
N GLU A 105 -10.00 18.90 57.23
CA GLU A 105 -11.31 19.57 57.26
C GLU A 105 -11.34 20.79 58.21
N THR A 106 -10.28 20.97 59.00
CA THR A 106 -10.10 22.09 59.93
C THR A 106 -10.03 23.46 59.24
N ASP A 107 -9.64 23.55 57.97
CA ASP A 107 -9.55 24.83 57.25
C ASP A 107 -10.88 25.29 56.62
N LYS A 108 -11.96 24.49 56.70
CA LYS A 108 -13.29 24.86 56.17
C LYS A 108 -14.21 25.55 57.18
N LYS A 109 -13.76 25.78 58.43
CA LYS A 109 -14.50 26.60 59.40
C LYS A 109 -13.93 28.02 59.46
N SER A 110 -14.27 28.88 58.50
CA SER A 110 -13.93 30.31 58.69
C SER A 110 -14.81 31.33 57.96
N PHE A 111 -15.82 30.91 57.20
CA PHE A 111 -16.72 31.86 56.53
C PHE A 111 -18.12 31.90 57.15
N LEU A 112 -18.75 30.75 57.40
CA LEU A 112 -20.10 30.68 57.98
C LEU A 112 -20.11 30.98 59.49
N ASP A 113 -19.04 30.65 60.22
CA ASP A 113 -18.93 30.96 61.65
C ASP A 113 -18.75 32.47 61.90
N LYS A 114 -18.17 33.23 60.95
CA LYS A 114 -18.02 34.70 61.06
C LYS A 114 -19.32 35.47 60.86
N ILE A 115 -20.24 34.95 60.06
CA ILE A 115 -21.53 35.60 59.76
C ILE A 115 -22.52 35.43 60.92
N LYS A 116 -22.39 34.35 61.71
CA LYS A 116 -23.30 34.04 62.83
C LYS A 116 -23.08 34.88 64.09
N ILE A 117 -21.99 35.65 64.16
CA ILE A 117 -21.65 36.53 65.30
C ILE A 117 -22.39 37.88 65.19
N TRP A 118 -23.00 38.18 64.03
CA TRP A 118 -23.72 39.42 63.75
C TRP A 118 -25.23 39.22 63.61
N GLN A 119 -25.80 38.29 64.38
CA GLN A 119 -27.24 38.07 64.53
C GLN A 119 -27.61 37.85 66.00
#